data_AF-A0A3D2UF89-F1
#
_entry.id   AF-A0A3D2UF89-F1
#
_cell.length_a   1.000
_cell.length_b   1.000
_cell.length_c   1.000
_cell.angle_alpha   90.00
_cell.angle_beta   90.00
_cell.angle_gamma   90.00
#
_symmetry.space_group_name_H-M   'P 1'
#
loop_
_entity.id
_entity.type
_entity.pdbx_description
1 polymer ?
#
loop_
_entity_poly.entity_id
_entity_poly.type
_entity_poly.pdbx_seq_one_letter_code
_entity_poly.pdbx_strand_id
1 'polypeptide(L)'
;MSGSSSRIASIDILRGVVIMLMMLDHVRERFYMHVRTGDPIYDSIDPDLFFTRYLTHLCAPVFIFLAGLSAWLYANPPGRDFRSPAVFLFKRGLVIILIEVVLYYLVWADSYPSFLFLQVLFAIGMCLIGLGMLCRINHWLIGALGALIVVGHNALSPIGFVPGQFGYVPWTILHDPGELGQLAGLTISLSYPVLPWFGVILLGYFAGPLFARSVSELTRRKILVALGVACIGLLVLLRGLNLYG
;
A
#
# COMPACT_ATOMS: atom_id res chain seq x y z
N MET A 1 23.34 27.85 13.69
CA MET A 1 22.61 27.93 12.41
C MET A 1 21.62 26.77 12.37
N SER A 2 20.34 27.01 12.64
CA SER A 2 19.27 26.01 12.53
C SER A 2 19.03 25.73 11.05
N GLY A 3 19.75 24.75 10.49
CA GLY A 3 19.47 24.26 9.15
C GLY A 3 18.04 23.75 9.12
N SER A 4 17.13 24.49 8.47
CA SER A 4 15.78 24.02 8.24
C SER A 4 15.90 22.69 7.49
N SER A 5 15.29 21.66 8.06
CA SER A 5 15.14 20.37 7.38
C SER A 5 14.20 20.60 6.19
N SER A 6 14.72 21.08 5.08
CA SER A 6 13.95 21.28 3.85
C SER A 6 13.29 19.97 3.46
N ARG A 7 11.96 19.97 3.38
CA ARG A 7 11.16 18.84 2.92
C ARG A 7 11.42 18.60 1.44
N ILE A 8 11.32 17.35 1.00
CA ILE A 8 11.53 16.99 -0.40
C ILE A 8 10.21 17.23 -1.15
N ALA A 9 10.12 18.37 -1.84
CA ALA A 9 8.90 18.82 -2.51
C ALA A 9 8.31 17.77 -3.48
N SER A 10 9.14 17.03 -4.22
CA SER A 10 8.66 16.00 -5.15
C SER A 10 7.88 14.87 -4.46
N ILE A 11 8.25 14.51 -3.22
CA ILE A 11 7.53 13.49 -2.43
C ILE A 11 6.19 14.05 -1.97
N ASP A 12 6.19 15.29 -1.46
CA ASP A 12 4.99 15.93 -0.93
C ASP A 12 3.96 16.20 -2.06
N ILE A 13 4.41 16.62 -3.24
CA ILE A 13 3.55 16.81 -4.43
C ILE A 13 2.93 15.48 -4.86
N LEU A 14 3.73 14.42 -5.00
CA LEU A 14 3.22 13.11 -5.42
C LEU A 14 2.20 12.56 -4.44
N ARG A 15 2.44 12.71 -3.13
CA ARG A 15 1.45 12.37 -2.10
C ARG A 15 0.16 13.15 -2.24
N GLY A 16 0.25 14.46 -2.45
CA GLY A 16 -0.92 15.32 -2.62
C GLY A 16 -1.75 14.88 -3.83
N VAL A 17 -1.11 14.60 -4.97
CA VAL A 17 -1.78 14.11 -6.18
C VAL A 17 -2.50 12.78 -5.91
N VAL A 18 -1.82 11.83 -5.26
CA VAL A 18 -2.41 10.52 -4.93
C VAL A 18 -3.62 10.68 -3.99
N ILE A 19 -3.54 11.52 -2.97
CA ILE A 19 -4.66 11.77 -2.05
C ILE A 19 -5.85 12.40 -2.79
N MET A 20 -5.60 13.34 -3.70
CA MET A 20 -6.66 13.95 -4.52
C MET A 20 -7.35 12.90 -5.42
N LEU A 21 -6.57 12.01 -6.05
CA LEU A 21 -7.12 10.91 -6.87
C LEU A 21 -7.92 9.91 -6.03
N MET A 22 -7.42 9.52 -4.85
CA MET A 22 -8.17 8.65 -3.93
C MET A 22 -9.48 9.27 -3.45
N MET A 23 -9.46 10.58 -3.13
CA MET A 23 -10.67 11.31 -2.76
C MET A 23 -11.69 11.28 -3.90
N LEU A 24 -11.26 11.50 -5.14
CA LEU A 24 -12.13 11.43 -6.31
C LEU A 24 -12.73 10.02 -6.48
N ASP A 25 -11.94 8.96 -6.24
CA ASP A 25 -12.42 7.57 -6.28
C ASP A 25 -13.54 7.32 -5.27
N HIS A 26 -13.37 7.75 -4.03
CA HIS A 26 -14.36 7.55 -2.96
C HIS A 26 -15.61 8.42 -3.14
N VAL A 27 -15.47 9.65 -3.63
CA VAL A 27 -16.61 10.48 -4.01
C VAL A 27 -17.40 9.78 -5.11
N ARG A 28 -16.72 9.28 -6.16
CA ARG A 28 -17.37 8.49 -7.22
C ARG A 28 -18.08 7.28 -6.63
N GLU A 29 -17.40 6.47 -5.81
CA GLU A 29 -17.99 5.26 -5.20
C GLU A 29 -19.25 5.61 -4.40
N ARG A 30 -19.24 6.70 -3.62
CA ARG A 30 -20.39 7.11 -2.82
C ARG A 30 -21.58 7.59 -3.66
N PHE A 31 -21.35 8.38 -4.72
CA PHE A 31 -22.43 8.95 -5.54
C PHE A 31 -22.89 8.03 -6.69
N TYR A 32 -21.99 7.16 -7.18
CA TYR A 32 -22.23 6.19 -8.25
C TYR A 32 -22.30 4.75 -7.73
N MET A 33 -22.77 4.50 -6.50
CA MET A 33 -22.94 3.14 -5.96
C MET A 33 -23.78 2.20 -6.85
N HIS A 34 -24.60 2.76 -7.74
CA HIS A 34 -25.44 2.04 -8.71
C HIS A 34 -24.66 1.52 -9.92
N VAL A 35 -23.45 2.02 -10.20
CA VAL A 35 -22.56 1.56 -11.27
C VAL A 35 -21.35 0.89 -10.66
N ARG A 36 -21.42 -0.44 -10.51
CA ARG A 36 -20.29 -1.25 -9.99
C ARG A 36 -19.30 -1.52 -11.11
N THR A 37 -18.07 -1.05 -10.95
CA THR A 37 -16.99 -1.29 -11.91
C THR A 37 -16.34 -2.67 -11.78
N GLY A 38 -16.57 -3.38 -10.67
CA GLY A 38 -16.02 -4.72 -10.44
C GLY A 38 -14.50 -4.73 -10.18
N ASP A 39 -14.00 -5.90 -9.78
CA ASP A 39 -12.57 -6.24 -9.76
C ASP A 39 -12.47 -7.75 -10.11
N PRO A 40 -12.10 -8.11 -11.36
CA PRO A 40 -11.56 -7.27 -12.42
C PRO A 40 -12.58 -6.29 -13.04
N ILE A 41 -12.06 -5.23 -13.68
CA ILE A 41 -12.87 -4.21 -14.38
C ILE A 41 -13.54 -4.86 -15.60
N TYR A 42 -14.87 -4.72 -15.72
CA TYR A 42 -15.61 -5.27 -16.86
C TYR A 42 -15.34 -4.52 -18.18
N ASP A 43 -15.29 -5.26 -19.29
CA ASP A 43 -15.09 -4.70 -20.64
C ASP A 43 -16.22 -3.76 -21.10
N SER A 44 -17.37 -3.80 -20.43
CA SER A 44 -18.58 -3.05 -20.77
C SER A 44 -18.72 -1.70 -20.05
N ILE A 45 -17.69 -1.25 -19.32
CA ILE A 45 -17.75 0.00 -18.53
C ILE A 45 -17.41 1.19 -19.41
N ASP A 46 -18.09 2.31 -19.17
CA ASP A 46 -17.82 3.56 -19.89
C ASP A 46 -16.35 3.98 -19.76
N PRO A 47 -15.72 4.51 -20.83
CA PRO A 47 -14.30 4.80 -20.85
C PRO A 47 -13.83 5.73 -19.71
N ASP A 48 -14.65 6.69 -19.31
CA ASP A 48 -14.36 7.62 -18.21
C ASP A 48 -14.27 6.90 -16.85
N LEU A 49 -15.19 5.98 -16.57
CA LEU A 49 -15.18 5.14 -15.38
C LEU A 49 -13.99 4.17 -15.38
N PHE A 50 -13.64 3.62 -16.55
CA PHE A 50 -12.44 2.81 -16.71
C PHE A 50 -11.17 3.59 -16.34
N PHE A 51 -10.96 4.79 -16.91
CA PHE A 51 -9.75 5.57 -16.64
C PHE A 51 -9.66 6.05 -15.19
N THR A 52 -10.79 6.45 -14.59
CA THR A 52 -10.78 6.85 -13.17
C THR A 52 -10.41 5.67 -12.26
N ARG A 53 -10.96 4.48 -12.50
CA ARG A 53 -10.62 3.26 -11.74
C ARG A 53 -9.16 2.83 -11.98
N TYR A 54 -8.69 2.87 -13.22
CA TYR A 54 -7.32 2.53 -13.57
C TYR A 54 -6.30 3.42 -12.84
N LEU A 55 -6.54 4.74 -12.80
CA LEU A 55 -5.67 5.68 -12.09
C LEU A 55 -5.66 5.45 -10.58
N THR A 56 -6.78 4.99 -10.00
CA THR A 56 -6.90 4.82 -8.55
C THR A 56 -6.29 3.50 -8.06
N HIS A 57 -6.16 2.49 -8.94
CA HIS A 57 -5.32 1.32 -8.66
C HIS A 57 -3.85 1.67 -8.40
N LEU A 58 -3.34 2.79 -8.93
CA LEU A 58 -1.98 3.26 -8.66
C LEU A 58 -1.83 3.94 -7.31
N CYS A 59 -2.93 4.41 -6.71
CA CYS A 59 -2.89 5.25 -5.53
C CYS A 59 -2.40 4.50 -4.29
N ALA A 60 -2.97 3.33 -4.00
CA ALA A 60 -2.56 2.53 -2.84
C ALA A 60 -1.08 2.07 -2.91
N PRO A 61 -0.59 1.50 -4.03
CA PRO A 61 0.83 1.14 -4.17
C PRO A 61 1.77 2.33 -3.98
N VAL A 62 1.47 3.47 -4.61
CA VAL A 62 2.32 4.67 -4.49
C VAL A 62 2.31 5.20 -3.06
N PHE A 63 1.14 5.27 -2.42
CA PHE A 63 1.02 5.75 -1.05
C PHE A 63 1.83 4.89 -0.07
N ILE A 64 1.71 3.57 -0.18
CA ILE A 64 2.42 2.59 0.66
C ILE A 64 3.93 2.63 0.41
N PHE A 65 4.35 2.69 -0.86
CA PHE A 65 5.77 2.86 -1.23
C PHE A 65 6.35 4.13 -0.61
N LEU A 66 5.65 5.26 -0.74
CA LEU A 66 6.08 6.53 -0.15
C LEU A 66 6.07 6.52 1.38
N ALA A 67 5.22 5.72 2.02
CA ALA A 67 5.23 5.50 3.47
C ALA A 67 6.52 4.81 3.91
N GLY A 68 6.93 3.73 3.23
CA GLY A 68 8.19 3.04 3.47
C GLY A 68 9.40 3.95 3.24
N LEU A 69 9.38 4.71 2.14
CA LEU A 69 10.44 5.67 1.81
C LEU A 69 10.57 6.78 2.86
N SER A 70 9.43 7.29 3.36
CA SER A 70 9.41 8.27 4.44
C SER A 70 9.92 7.70 5.75
N ALA A 71 9.67 6.42 6.03
CA ALA A 71 10.21 5.76 7.20
C ALA A 71 11.74 5.67 7.16
N TRP A 72 12.34 5.42 5.99
CA TRP A 72 13.79 5.46 5.83
C TRP A 72 14.36 6.87 6.02
N LEU A 73 13.74 7.90 5.42
CA LEU A 73 14.15 9.30 5.60
C LEU A 73 13.99 9.78 7.05
N TYR A 74 12.96 9.32 7.75
CA TYR A 74 12.80 9.57 9.17
C TYR A 74 13.92 8.91 9.98
N ALA A 75 14.34 7.71 9.59
CA ALA A 75 15.40 6.98 10.26
C ALA A 75 16.80 7.53 10.00
N ASN A 76 17.00 8.16 8.84
CA ASN A 76 18.28 8.72 8.39
C ASN A 76 18.18 10.23 8.13
N PRO A 77 17.95 11.05 9.17
CA PRO A 77 17.88 12.49 9.01
C PRO A 77 19.23 13.07 8.54
N PRO A 78 19.25 14.10 7.65
CA PRO A 78 20.50 14.69 7.18
C PRO A 78 21.38 15.23 8.32
N GLY A 79 22.63 14.77 8.39
CA GLY A 79 23.61 15.24 9.37
C GLY A 79 23.34 14.80 10.82
N ARG A 80 22.58 13.72 11.01
CA ARG A 80 22.27 13.14 12.33
C ARG A 80 22.40 11.62 12.28
N ASP A 81 22.62 11.03 13.45
CA ASP A 81 22.69 9.58 13.61
C ASP A 81 21.36 8.89 13.33
N PHE A 82 21.45 7.57 13.11
CA PHE A 82 20.30 6.71 12.92
C PHE A 82 19.28 6.85 14.06
N ARG A 83 18.03 7.14 13.69
CA ARG A 83 16.89 7.20 14.61
C ARG A 83 15.93 6.06 14.31
N SER A 84 15.87 5.07 15.20
CA SER A 84 14.96 3.92 15.06
C SER A 84 13.50 4.38 14.84
N PRO A 85 12.88 4.09 13.67
CA PRO A 85 11.49 4.47 13.40
C PRO A 85 10.46 3.53 14.07
N ALA A 86 10.90 2.39 14.62
CA ALA A 86 10.06 1.31 15.15
C ALA A 86 8.83 1.78 15.96
N VAL A 87 9.05 2.47 17.09
CA VAL A 87 7.95 2.92 17.98
C VAL A 87 7.04 3.93 17.29
N PHE A 88 7.62 4.80 16.45
CA PHE A 88 6.86 5.80 15.71
C PHE A 88 5.94 5.16 14.66
N LEU A 89 6.45 4.19 13.90
CA LEU A 89 5.67 3.45 12.91
C LEU A 89 4.61 2.58 13.58
N PHE A 90 4.95 1.91 14.68
CA PHE A 90 4.01 1.09 15.43
C PHE A 90 2.81 1.90 15.92
N LYS A 91 3.05 3.05 16.58
CA LYS A 91 1.97 3.93 17.05
C LYS A 91 1.12 4.45 15.91
N ARG A 92 1.74 4.88 14.80
CA ARG A 92 1.00 5.35 13.61
C ARG A 92 0.19 4.24 12.96
N GLY A 93 0.73 3.03 12.86
CA GLY A 93 0.02 1.88 12.32
C GLY A 93 -1.23 1.55 13.11
N LEU A 94 -1.14 1.55 14.45
CA LEU A 94 -2.31 1.36 15.32
C LEU A 94 -3.35 2.46 15.16
N VAL A 95 -2.93 3.73 15.06
CA VAL A 95 -3.86 4.85 14.84
C VAL A 95 -4.59 4.70 13.50
N ILE A 96 -3.90 4.28 12.43
CA ILE A 96 -4.53 4.08 11.12
C ILE A 96 -5.52 2.92 11.16
N ILE A 97 -5.19 1.80 11.82
CA ILE A 97 -6.12 0.68 12.01
C ILE A 97 -7.36 1.13 12.80
N LEU A 98 -7.16 1.94 13.85
CA LEU A 98 -8.27 2.48 14.63
C LEU A 98 -9.17 3.41 13.80
N ILE A 99 -8.58 4.22 12.91
CA ILE A 99 -9.34 5.09 11.99
C ILE A 99 -10.21 4.23 11.07
N GLU A 100 -9.72 3.11 10.55
CA GLU A 100 -10.53 2.19 9.73
C GLU A 100 -11.68 1.58 10.55
N VAL A 101 -11.35 0.99 11.69
CA VAL A 101 -12.33 0.27 12.51
C VAL A 101 -13.41 1.19 13.05
N VAL A 102 -13.08 2.45 13.35
CA VAL A 102 -14.00 3.40 13.98
C VAL A 102 -14.57 4.39 12.97
N LEU A 103 -13.72 5.24 12.38
CA LEU A 103 -14.21 6.34 11.55
C LEU A 103 -14.77 5.84 10.22
N TYR A 104 -14.08 4.91 9.56
CA TYR A 104 -14.58 4.37 8.29
C TYR A 104 -15.90 3.60 8.50
N TYR A 105 -15.98 2.76 9.53
CA TYR A 105 -17.25 2.10 9.90
C TYR A 105 -18.39 3.12 10.09
N LEU A 106 -18.17 4.20 10.87
CA LEU A 106 -19.20 5.21 11.13
C LEU A 106 -19.66 5.94 9.86
N VAL A 107 -18.75 6.22 8.92
CA VAL A 107 -19.08 6.90 7.65
C VAL A 107 -19.97 6.04 6.75
N TRP A 108 -19.85 4.72 6.82
CA TRP A 108 -20.57 3.77 5.96
C TRP A 108 -21.67 2.97 6.66
N ALA A 109 -21.89 3.23 7.95
CA ALA A 109 -22.87 2.51 8.77
C ALA A 109 -24.31 2.62 8.23
N ASP A 110 -24.65 3.69 7.51
CA ASP A 110 -25.96 3.89 6.90
C ASP A 110 -26.22 2.94 5.72
N SER A 111 -25.16 2.57 5.00
CA SER A 111 -25.20 1.78 3.77
C SER A 111 -24.95 0.30 4.06
N TYR A 112 -24.09 0.00 5.04
CA TYR A 112 -23.65 -1.36 5.37
C TYR A 112 -23.61 -1.58 6.89
N PRO A 113 -24.74 -1.52 7.61
CA PRO A 113 -24.78 -1.53 9.07
C PRO A 113 -24.29 -2.83 9.71
N SER A 114 -24.25 -3.93 8.96
CA SER A 114 -23.83 -5.25 9.44
C SER A 114 -22.43 -5.64 8.99
N PHE A 115 -21.67 -4.73 8.37
CA PHE A 115 -20.32 -5.02 7.87
C PHE A 115 -19.27 -4.08 8.46
N LEU A 116 -18.14 -4.67 8.81
CA LEU A 116 -16.90 -3.96 9.12
C LEU A 116 -15.88 -4.32 8.04
N PHE A 117 -15.57 -3.36 7.17
CA PHE A 117 -14.60 -3.56 6.10
C PHE A 117 -13.20 -3.20 6.58
N LEU A 118 -12.28 -4.16 6.52
CA LEU A 118 -10.85 -3.98 6.66
C LEU A 118 -10.25 -3.81 5.27
N GLN A 119 -9.99 -2.56 4.89
CA GLN A 119 -9.55 -2.19 3.56
C GLN A 119 -8.08 -1.72 3.59
N VAL A 120 -7.76 -0.77 2.69
CA VAL A 120 -6.41 -0.29 2.45
C VAL A 120 -5.79 0.36 3.70
N LEU A 121 -6.57 1.01 4.58
CA LEU A 121 -6.04 1.62 5.80
C LEU A 121 -5.57 0.53 6.76
N PHE A 122 -6.34 -0.54 6.94
CA PHE A 122 -5.91 -1.69 7.73
C PHE A 122 -4.58 -2.26 7.19
N ALA A 123 -4.48 -2.49 5.87
CA ALA A 123 -3.27 -2.98 5.24
C ALA A 123 -2.06 -2.05 5.45
N ILE A 124 -2.23 -0.73 5.28
CA ILE A 124 -1.20 0.27 5.56
C ILE A 124 -0.75 0.19 7.01
N GLY A 125 -1.68 0.12 7.96
CA GLY A 125 -1.37 0.07 9.39
C GLY A 125 -0.56 -1.17 9.76
N MET A 126 -0.95 -2.34 9.25
CA MET A 126 -0.21 -3.59 9.41
C MET A 126 1.19 -3.52 8.78
N CYS A 127 1.29 -2.92 7.59
CA CYS A 127 2.58 -2.72 6.92
C CYS A 127 3.53 -1.82 7.73
N LEU A 128 3.03 -0.74 8.34
CA LEU A 128 3.84 0.14 9.20
C LEU A 128 4.32 -0.58 10.46
N ILE A 129 3.45 -1.38 11.09
CA ILE A 129 3.80 -2.19 12.25
C ILE A 129 4.90 -3.19 11.88
N GLY A 130 4.71 -3.94 10.79
CA GLY A 130 5.69 -4.90 10.30
C GLY A 130 7.02 -4.24 9.93
N LEU A 131 7.00 -3.12 9.22
CA LEU A 131 8.21 -2.37 8.88
C LEU A 131 8.93 -1.88 10.14
N GLY A 132 8.17 -1.44 11.16
CA GLY A 132 8.73 -1.04 12.45
C GLY A 132 9.48 -2.17 13.17
N MET A 133 9.08 -3.43 12.98
CA MET A 133 9.79 -4.60 13.51
C MET A 133 11.04 -4.94 12.69
N LEU A 134 10.98 -4.77 11.36
CA LEU A 134 12.08 -5.12 10.45
C LEU A 134 13.13 -4.01 10.27
N CYS A 135 12.86 -2.76 10.64
CA CYS A 135 13.70 -1.61 10.29
C CYS A 135 15.14 -1.62 10.85
N ARG A 136 15.48 -2.59 11.72
CA ARG A 136 16.83 -2.76 12.29
C ARG A 136 17.67 -3.83 11.60
N ILE A 137 17.08 -4.62 10.71
CA ILE A 137 17.84 -5.64 9.95
C ILE A 137 18.62 -4.97 8.82
N ASN A 138 19.52 -5.73 8.19
CA ASN A 138 20.31 -5.25 7.05
C ASN A 138 19.39 -4.69 5.94
N HIS A 139 19.69 -3.48 5.49
CA HIS A 139 18.95 -2.77 4.45
C HIS A 139 18.76 -3.60 3.16
N TRP A 140 19.77 -4.38 2.76
CA TRP A 140 19.69 -5.23 1.58
C TRP A 140 18.75 -6.43 1.78
N LEU A 141 18.64 -6.96 3.00
CA LEU A 141 17.68 -8.01 3.32
C LEU A 141 16.24 -7.48 3.22
N ILE A 142 16.00 -6.23 3.64
CA ILE A 142 14.69 -5.57 3.48
C ILE A 142 14.33 -5.46 2.00
N GLY A 143 15.27 -5.01 1.16
CA GLY A 143 15.06 -4.90 -0.29
C GLY A 143 14.81 -6.26 -0.96
N ALA A 144 15.62 -7.26 -0.62
CA ALA A 144 15.46 -8.63 -1.14
C ALA A 144 14.12 -9.24 -0.74
N LEU A 145 13.70 -9.09 0.52
CA LEU A 145 12.40 -9.55 1.00
C LEU A 145 11.25 -8.83 0.30
N GLY A 146 11.35 -7.50 0.13
CA GLY A 146 10.36 -6.72 -0.59
C GLY A 146 10.19 -7.19 -2.04
N ALA A 147 11.30 -7.39 -2.75
CA ALA A 147 11.30 -7.89 -4.12
C ALA A 147 10.73 -9.32 -4.21
N LEU A 148 11.15 -10.21 -3.30
CA LEU A 148 10.66 -11.58 -3.22
C LEU A 148 9.14 -11.63 -3.03
N ILE A 149 8.60 -10.79 -2.16
CA ILE A 149 7.16 -10.73 -1.92
C ILE A 149 6.42 -10.19 -3.14
N VAL A 150 6.87 -9.06 -3.72
CA VAL A 150 6.18 -8.46 -4.86
C VAL A 150 6.16 -9.40 -6.07
N VAL A 151 7.28 -10.07 -6.37
CA VAL A 151 7.37 -11.00 -7.51
C VAL A 151 6.72 -12.35 -7.20
N GLY A 152 6.88 -12.84 -5.97
CA GLY A 152 6.60 -14.23 -5.60
C GLY A 152 5.27 -14.47 -4.89
N HIS A 153 4.54 -13.45 -4.42
CA HIS A 153 3.32 -13.68 -3.64
C HIS A 153 2.29 -14.54 -4.39
N ASN A 154 2.09 -14.33 -5.70
CA ASN A 154 1.17 -15.16 -6.50
C ASN A 154 1.57 -16.64 -6.61
N ALA A 155 2.81 -17.02 -6.29
CA ALA A 155 3.18 -18.43 -6.19
C ALA A 155 2.47 -19.15 -5.03
N LEU A 156 1.92 -18.38 -4.08
CA LEU A 156 1.14 -18.88 -2.96
C LEU A 156 -0.34 -19.09 -3.29
N SER A 157 -0.84 -18.59 -4.43
CA SER A 157 -2.25 -18.72 -4.83
C SER A 157 -2.82 -20.15 -4.87
N PRO A 158 -2.05 -21.23 -5.14
CA PRO A 158 -2.57 -22.60 -5.02
C PRO A 158 -2.88 -23.05 -3.59
N ILE A 159 -2.39 -22.33 -2.57
CA ILE A 159 -2.64 -22.61 -1.16
C ILE A 159 -3.90 -21.85 -0.76
N GLY A 160 -4.92 -22.59 -0.30
CA GLY A 160 -6.17 -22.01 0.16
C GLY A 160 -6.65 -22.66 1.45
N PHE A 161 -7.35 -21.89 2.26
CA PHE A 161 -7.99 -22.35 3.49
C PHE A 161 -9.48 -22.08 3.42
N VAL A 162 -10.26 -22.92 4.10
CA VAL A 162 -11.73 -22.80 4.18
C VAL A 162 -12.13 -22.24 5.54
N PRO A 163 -13.21 -21.43 5.66
CA PRO A 163 -13.71 -20.98 6.95
C PRO A 163 -13.83 -22.12 7.97
N GLY A 164 -13.33 -21.89 9.18
CA GLY A 164 -13.26 -22.90 10.25
C GLY A 164 -11.93 -23.65 10.36
N GLN A 165 -11.04 -23.57 9.38
CA GLN A 165 -9.68 -24.08 9.49
C GLN A 165 -8.79 -23.12 10.27
N PHE A 166 -7.84 -23.66 11.06
CA PHE A 166 -6.90 -22.85 11.86
C PHE A 166 -6.09 -21.84 11.03
N GLY A 167 -5.72 -22.21 9.80
CA GLY A 167 -4.95 -21.33 8.90
C GLY A 167 -5.77 -20.26 8.17
N TYR A 168 -7.10 -20.32 8.22
CA TYR A 168 -7.96 -19.42 7.43
C TYR A 168 -7.75 -17.95 7.78
N VAL A 169 -7.89 -17.58 9.05
CA VAL A 169 -7.75 -16.17 9.50
C VAL A 169 -6.38 -15.57 9.16
N PRO A 170 -5.23 -16.19 9.53
CA PRO A 170 -3.94 -15.61 9.17
C PRO A 170 -3.70 -15.59 7.66
N TRP A 171 -4.22 -16.56 6.92
CA TRP A 171 -4.12 -16.57 5.46
C TRP A 171 -4.96 -15.49 4.81
N THR A 172 -6.16 -15.21 5.33
CA THR A 172 -7.01 -14.13 4.83
C THR A 172 -6.37 -12.76 5.09
N ILE A 173 -5.76 -12.58 6.26
CA ILE A 173 -5.02 -11.35 6.57
C ILE A 173 -3.82 -11.17 5.64
N LEU A 174 -3.13 -12.25 5.28
CA LEU A 174 -1.88 -12.17 4.50
C LEU A 174 -2.11 -12.19 3.00
N HIS A 175 -2.93 -13.10 2.47
CA HIS A 175 -2.94 -13.47 1.05
C HIS A 175 -4.31 -13.41 0.37
N ASP A 176 -5.35 -14.01 0.94
CA ASP A 176 -6.65 -14.14 0.25
C ASP A 176 -7.69 -13.17 0.83
N PRO A 177 -8.37 -12.32 0.04
CA PRO A 177 -9.47 -11.52 0.56
C PRO A 177 -10.64 -12.42 0.99
N GLY A 178 -11.37 -12.04 2.03
CA GLY A 178 -12.45 -12.86 2.55
C GLY A 178 -13.07 -12.34 3.85
N GLU A 179 -14.09 -13.05 4.32
CA GLU A 179 -14.76 -12.74 5.59
C GLU A 179 -14.07 -13.48 6.73
N LEU A 180 -13.62 -12.76 7.74
CA LEU A 180 -12.94 -13.32 8.92
C LEU A 180 -13.92 -13.94 9.93
N GLY A 181 -15.21 -13.67 9.78
CA GLY A 181 -16.28 -14.15 10.64
C GLY A 181 -17.15 -13.02 11.17
N GLN A 182 -17.98 -13.33 12.17
CA GLN A 182 -18.88 -12.37 12.81
C GLN A 182 -18.44 -12.03 14.22
N LEU A 183 -18.50 -10.76 14.58
CA LEU A 183 -18.23 -10.24 15.91
C LEU A 183 -19.34 -9.27 16.31
N ALA A 184 -20.06 -9.56 17.39
CA ALA A 184 -21.12 -8.72 17.92
C ALA A 184 -22.18 -8.29 16.87
N GLY A 185 -22.53 -9.19 15.94
CA GLY A 185 -23.49 -8.91 14.86
C GLY A 185 -22.90 -8.22 13.63
N LEU A 186 -21.60 -7.89 13.63
CA LEU A 186 -20.88 -7.35 12.49
C LEU A 186 -20.09 -8.45 11.77
N THR A 187 -20.26 -8.54 10.45
CA THR A 187 -19.43 -9.38 9.59
C THR A 187 -18.14 -8.63 9.26
N ILE A 188 -17.00 -9.20 9.64
CA ILE A 188 -15.69 -8.61 9.38
C ILE A 188 -15.23 -9.09 8.00
N SER A 189 -15.17 -8.18 7.04
CA SER A 189 -14.74 -8.46 5.67
C SER A 189 -13.38 -7.81 5.42
N LEU A 190 -12.42 -8.56 4.87
CA LEU A 190 -11.08 -8.07 4.55
C LEU A 190 -10.89 -8.11 3.03
N SER A 191 -10.66 -6.94 2.43
CA SER A 191 -10.53 -6.80 0.97
C SER A 191 -9.09 -6.57 0.51
N TYR A 192 -8.18 -6.22 1.42
CA TYR A 192 -6.78 -5.90 1.10
C TYR A 192 -5.82 -6.79 1.90
N PRO A 193 -5.47 -7.98 1.37
CA PRO A 193 -4.49 -8.87 1.98
C PRO A 193 -3.14 -8.17 2.15
N VAL A 194 -2.52 -8.30 3.32
CA VAL A 194 -1.38 -7.47 3.75
C VAL A 194 -0.08 -7.83 3.03
N LEU A 195 0.13 -9.08 2.63
CA LEU A 195 1.42 -9.56 2.14
C LEU A 195 1.92 -8.79 0.91
N PRO A 196 1.14 -8.61 -0.18
CA PRO A 196 1.62 -7.87 -1.37
C PRO A 196 2.00 -6.43 -1.02
N TRP A 197 1.18 -5.76 -0.20
CA TRP A 197 1.44 -4.41 0.28
C TRP A 197 2.67 -4.31 1.18
N PHE A 198 2.94 -5.36 1.96
CA PHE A 198 4.14 -5.44 2.76
C PHE A 198 5.39 -5.51 1.88
N GLY A 199 5.34 -6.21 0.75
CA GLY A 199 6.41 -6.15 -0.24
C GLY A 199 6.67 -4.71 -0.73
N VAL A 200 5.61 -3.98 -1.06
CA VAL A 200 5.69 -2.59 -1.56
C VAL A 200 6.27 -1.63 -0.52
N ILE A 201 5.88 -1.73 0.76
CA ILE A 201 6.43 -0.84 1.80
C ILE A 201 7.92 -1.10 2.04
N LEU A 202 8.35 -2.36 1.96
CA LEU A 202 9.77 -2.73 2.11
C LEU A 202 10.60 -2.19 0.94
N LEU A 203 10.11 -2.29 -0.29
CA LEU A 203 10.74 -1.68 -1.47
C LEU A 203 10.80 -0.16 -1.37
N GLY A 204 9.75 0.47 -0.83
CA GLY A 204 9.74 1.90 -0.52
C GLY A 204 10.85 2.28 0.47
N TYR A 205 10.98 1.53 1.56
CA TYR A 205 12.06 1.72 2.53
C TYR A 205 13.45 1.51 1.90
N PHE A 206 13.58 0.49 1.06
CA PHE A 206 14.81 0.18 0.31
C PHE A 206 15.19 1.29 -0.67
N ALA A 207 14.22 1.96 -1.29
CA ALA A 207 14.47 3.09 -2.19
C ALA A 207 14.83 4.40 -1.46
N GLY A 208 14.72 4.46 -0.13
CA GLY A 208 15.01 5.63 0.69
C GLY A 208 16.36 6.33 0.42
N PRO A 209 17.50 5.61 0.35
CA PRO A 209 18.81 6.20 0.10
C PRO A 209 18.91 7.00 -1.20
N LEU A 210 18.08 6.68 -2.20
CA LEU A 210 18.04 7.43 -3.47
C LEU A 210 17.62 8.90 -3.28
N PHE A 211 16.94 9.20 -2.18
CA PHE A 211 16.50 10.54 -1.79
C PHE A 211 17.37 11.16 -0.70
N ALA A 212 18.48 10.51 -0.31
CA ALA A 212 19.47 11.09 0.58
C ALA A 212 20.17 12.29 -0.08
N ARG A 213 20.63 13.25 0.74
CA ARG A 213 21.35 14.44 0.23
C ARG A 213 22.68 14.12 -0.45
N SER A 214 23.25 12.94 -0.21
CA SER A 214 24.48 12.48 -0.86
C SER A 214 24.29 12.12 -2.34
N VAL A 215 23.05 11.87 -2.77
CA VAL A 215 22.75 11.53 -4.17
C VAL A 215 22.43 12.79 -4.94
N SER A 216 23.16 13.02 -6.05
CA SER A 216 22.90 14.17 -6.93
C SER A 216 21.50 14.08 -7.55
N GLU A 217 20.88 15.23 -7.78
CA GLU A 217 19.55 15.29 -8.40
C GLU A 217 19.51 14.62 -9.79
N LEU A 218 20.56 14.82 -10.59
CA LEU A 218 20.67 14.21 -11.92
C LEU A 218 20.76 12.69 -11.83
N THR A 219 21.58 12.15 -10.92
CA THR A 219 21.70 10.70 -10.70
C THR A 219 20.36 10.12 -10.25
N ARG A 220 19.71 10.76 -9.27
CA ARG A 220 18.39 10.36 -8.78
C ARG A 220 17.37 10.31 -9.92
N ARG A 221 17.29 11.37 -10.73
CA ARG A 221 16.35 11.45 -11.86
C ARG A 221 16.60 10.34 -12.89
N LYS A 222 17.87 10.10 -13.27
CA LYS A 222 18.23 9.04 -14.21
C LYS A 222 17.78 7.66 -13.71
N ILE A 223 18.07 7.35 -12.45
CA ILE A 223 17.67 6.07 -11.84
C ILE A 223 16.14 5.93 -11.79
N LEU A 224 15.43 6.95 -11.32
CA LEU A 224 13.96 6.92 -11.23
C LEU A 224 13.29 6.77 -12.60
N VAL A 225 13.79 7.47 -13.62
CA VAL A 225 13.28 7.35 -14.99
C VAL A 225 13.58 5.97 -15.56
N ALA A 226 14.80 5.46 -15.38
CA ALA A 226 15.16 4.12 -15.84
C ALA A 226 14.30 3.03 -15.17
N LEU A 227 14.09 3.11 -13.86
CA LEU A 227 13.20 2.19 -13.13
C LEU A 227 11.75 2.32 -13.60
N GLY A 228 11.24 3.55 -13.78
CA GLY A 228 9.88 3.78 -14.28
C GLY A 228 9.66 3.18 -15.67
N VAL A 229 10.60 3.41 -16.60
CA VAL A 229 10.56 2.84 -17.95
C VAL A 229 10.66 1.32 -17.90
N ALA A 230 11.54 0.76 -17.06
CA ALA A 230 11.68 -0.69 -16.90
C ALA A 230 10.39 -1.33 -16.36
N CYS A 231 9.75 -0.73 -15.35
CA CYS A 231 8.47 -1.22 -14.80
C CYS A 231 7.34 -1.15 -15.83
N ILE A 232 7.25 -0.07 -16.62
CA ILE A 232 6.26 0.05 -17.70
C ILE A 232 6.52 -1.00 -18.79
N GLY A 233 7.78 -1.17 -19.20
CA GLY A 233 8.17 -2.20 -20.16
C GLY A 233 7.81 -3.60 -19.67
N LEU A 234 8.08 -3.89 -18.39
CA LEU A 234 7.71 -5.17 -17.77
C LEU A 234 6.19 -5.37 -17.73
N LEU A 235 5.42 -4.34 -17.35
CA LEU A 235 3.95 -4.40 -17.37
C LEU A 235 3.42 -4.72 -18.77
N VAL A 236 3.92 -4.03 -19.80
CA VAL A 236 3.53 -4.25 -21.20
C VAL A 236 3.89 -5.67 -21.65
N LEU A 237 5.05 -6.19 -21.25
CA LEU A 237 5.45 -7.57 -21.56
C LEU A 237 4.56 -8.60 -20.86
N LEU A 238 4.35 -8.45 -19.55
CA LEU A 238 3.55 -9.39 -18.75
C LEU A 238 2.09 -9.42 -19.22
N ARG A 239 1.49 -8.24 -19.46
CA ARG A 239 0.11 -8.16 -19.96
C ARG A 239 -0.03 -8.47 -21.44
N GLY A 240 0.90 -8.04 -22.28
CA GLY A 240 0.86 -8.34 -23.72
C GLY A 240 1.01 -9.83 -24.03
N LEU A 241 1.71 -10.58 -23.17
CA LEU A 241 1.89 -12.03 -23.29
C LEU A 241 0.92 -12.83 -22.40
N ASN A 242 0.04 -12.15 -21.66
CA ASN A 242 -0.88 -12.74 -20.68
C ASN A 242 -0.21 -13.73 -19.71
N LEU A 243 1.05 -13.46 -19.34
CA LEU A 243 1.87 -14.32 -18.50
C LEU A 243 1.57 -14.17 -17.00
N TYR A 244 1.04 -13.02 -16.61
CA TYR A 244 0.83 -12.67 -15.22
C TYR A 244 -0.31 -11.68 -15.05
N GLY A 245 -1.14 -11.99 -14.05
CA GLY A 245 -2.27 -11.19 -13.58
C GLY A 245 -3.62 -11.65 -14.09
#